data_AF-A0A815XS49-F1
#
_entry.id   AF-A0A815XS49-F1
#
_cell.length_a   1.000
_cell.length_b   1.000
_cell.length_c   1.000
_cell.angle_alpha   90.00
_cell.angle_beta   90.00
_cell.angle_gamma   90.00
#
_symmetry.space_group_name_H-M   'P 1'
#
loop_
_entity.id
_entity.type
_entity.pdbx_description
1 polymer ?
#
loop_
_entity_poly.entity_id
_entity_poly.type
_entity_poly.pdbx_seq_one_letter_code
_entity_poly.pdbx_strand_id
1 'polypeptide(L)'
;MPTASTAQILGNNESIEPYTSNLYVRRVLSGEFQVVNDHLLKDLTELGLWNPDMKNRLMYENGSVQNIETIPDHIKALYKTVWEIPQKIVINMAADRGAFIDQSQSLNIHIA
;
A
#
# COMPACT_ATOMS: atom_id res chain seq x y z
N MET A 1 2.52 16.53 -6.87
CA MET A 1 3.34 16.06 -8.01
C MET A 1 3.68 14.59 -7.78
N PRO A 2 3.96 13.79 -8.83
CA PRO A 2 4.43 12.42 -8.64
C PRO A 2 5.78 12.42 -7.92
N THR A 3 5.99 11.48 -7.00
CA THR A 3 7.21 11.40 -6.18
C THR A 3 7.92 10.05 -6.32
N ALA A 4 7.69 9.31 -7.40
CA ALA A 4 8.18 7.94 -7.59
C ALA A 4 9.64 7.73 -7.13
N SER A 5 10.60 8.49 -7.71
CA SER A 5 12.02 8.32 -7.39
C SER A 5 12.37 8.75 -5.96
N THR A 6 11.85 9.88 -5.49
CA THR A 6 12.19 10.42 -4.16
C THR A 6 11.53 9.63 -3.04
N ALA A 7 10.27 9.19 -3.22
CA ALA A 7 9.57 8.29 -2.32
C ALA A 7 10.27 6.94 -2.24
N GLN A 8 10.71 6.38 -3.37
CA GLN A 8 11.49 5.14 -3.39
C GLN A 8 12.83 5.28 -2.66
N ILE A 9 13.55 6.39 -2.84
CA ILE A 9 14.81 6.66 -2.12
C ILE A 9 14.57 6.76 -0.60
N LEU A 10 13.46 7.37 -0.19
CA LEU A 10 13.11 7.57 1.22
C LEU A 10 12.33 6.40 1.84
N GLY A 11 11.95 5.38 1.07
CA GLY A 11 11.14 4.25 1.54
C GLY A 11 9.69 4.60 1.86
N ASN A 12 9.13 5.65 1.24
CA ASN A 12 7.75 6.09 1.43
C ASN A 12 6.85 5.63 0.28
N ASN A 13 5.53 5.68 0.52
CA ASN A 13 4.56 5.56 -0.57
C ASN A 13 4.57 6.80 -1.48
N GLU A 14 4.09 6.63 -2.71
CA GLU A 14 4.07 7.72 -3.68
C GLU A 14 2.99 8.77 -3.39
N SER A 15 3.40 10.04 -3.32
CA SER A 15 2.52 11.20 -3.31
C SER A 15 1.37 11.07 -2.28
N ILE A 16 0.15 11.36 -2.70
CA ILE A 16 -1.10 11.25 -1.94
C ILE A 16 -1.84 9.94 -2.21
N GLU A 17 -1.18 8.97 -2.85
CA GLU A 17 -1.83 7.76 -3.33
C GLU A 17 -2.01 6.75 -2.19
N PRO A 18 -3.07 5.93 -2.24
CA PRO A 18 -3.14 4.74 -1.41
C PRO A 18 -2.03 3.74 -1.80
N TYR A 19 -1.77 2.75 -0.94
CA TYR A 19 -0.82 1.70 -1.27
C TYR A 19 -1.32 0.85 -2.43
N THR A 20 -0.52 0.72 -3.49
CA THR A 20 -0.88 -0.13 -4.64
C THR A 20 -0.86 -1.62 -4.29
N SER A 21 0.06 -2.02 -3.43
CA SER A 21 0.14 -3.37 -2.85
C SER A 21 0.92 -3.33 -1.53
N ASN A 22 0.62 -4.24 -0.60
CA ASN A 22 1.46 -4.45 0.59
C ASN A 22 2.67 -5.36 0.31
N LEU A 23 2.84 -5.83 -0.92
CA LEU A 23 3.98 -6.62 -1.37
C LEU A 23 4.47 -6.08 -2.71
N TYR A 24 5.72 -5.65 -2.78
CA TYR A 24 6.30 -5.12 -4.01
C TYR A 24 7.64 -5.78 -4.33
N VAL A 25 7.97 -5.83 -5.62
CA VAL A 25 9.20 -6.41 -6.12
C VAL A 25 10.23 -5.31 -6.31
N ARG A 26 11.34 -5.40 -5.58
CA ARG A 26 12.51 -4.54 -5.74
C ARG A 26 13.53 -5.23 -6.64
N ARG A 27 13.76 -4.68 -7.82
CA ARG A 27 14.78 -5.13 -8.77
C ARG A 27 16.12 -4.46 -8.49
N VAL A 28 17.18 -5.25 -8.37
CA VAL A 28 18.57 -4.80 -8.25
C VAL A 28 19.47 -5.61 -9.19
N LEU A 29 20.72 -5.20 -9.37
CA LEU A 29 21.68 -5.91 -10.24
C LEU A 29 21.89 -7.38 -9.82
N SER A 30 21.72 -7.69 -8.53
CA SER A 30 21.87 -9.04 -7.98
C SER A 30 20.59 -9.89 -8.03
N GLY A 31 19.47 -9.38 -8.58
CA GLY A 31 18.21 -10.12 -8.72
C GLY A 31 16.96 -9.33 -8.33
N GLU A 32 15.85 -10.05 -8.19
CA GLU A 32 14.57 -9.51 -7.75
C GLU A 32 14.28 -9.95 -6.31
N PHE A 33 13.97 -8.99 -5.45
CA PHE A 33 13.65 -9.24 -4.05
C PHE A 33 12.22 -8.79 -3.76
N GLN A 34 11.45 -9.66 -3.14
CA GLN A 34 10.12 -9.30 -2.65
C GLN A 34 10.24 -8.60 -1.31
N VAL A 35 9.70 -7.39 -1.25
CA VAL A 35 9.68 -6.52 -0.08
C VAL A 35 8.22 -6.35 0.35
N VAL A 36 7.98 -6.57 1.63
CA VAL A 36 6.67 -6.38 2.26
C VAL A 36 6.61 -4.95 2.77
N ASN A 37 5.43 -4.34 2.80
CA ASN A 37 5.21 -3.05 3.45
C ASN A 37 5.74 -3.11 4.89
N ASP A 38 6.75 -2.27 5.21
CA ASP A 38 7.43 -2.26 6.50
C ASP A 38 6.46 -2.02 7.68
N HIS A 39 5.42 -1.22 7.46
CA HIS A 39 4.38 -0.98 8.46
C HIS A 39 3.56 -2.24 8.74
N LEU A 40 3.09 -2.92 7.69
CA LEU A 40 2.35 -4.17 7.83
C LEU A 40 3.20 -5.26 8.50
N LEU A 41 4.47 -5.37 8.09
CA LEU A 41 5.40 -6.31 8.67
C LEU A 41 5.56 -6.10 10.17
N LYS A 42 5.72 -4.83 10.59
CA LYS A 42 5.84 -4.46 12.00
C LYS A 42 4.57 -4.83 12.77
N ASP A 43 3.40 -4.43 12.29
CA ASP A 43 2.12 -4.70 12.98
C ASP A 43 1.84 -6.20 13.10
N LEU A 44 2.10 -6.98 12.03
CA LEU A 44 1.94 -8.43 12.08
C LEU A 44 2.95 -9.10 13.03
N THR A 45 4.15 -8.53 13.18
CA THR A 45 5.16 -9.04 14.12
C THR A 45 4.76 -8.74 15.56
N GLU A 46 4.25 -7.53 15.85
CA GLU A 46 3.75 -7.15 17.18
C GLU A 46 2.54 -7.99 17.60
N LEU A 47 1.70 -8.41 16.65
CA LEU A 47 0.59 -9.32 16.88
C LEU A 47 0.99 -10.80 16.95
N GLY A 48 2.27 -11.14 16.73
CA GLY A 48 2.73 -12.54 16.70
C GLY A 48 2.21 -13.35 15.51
N LEU A 49 1.71 -12.68 14.46
CA LEU A 49 1.14 -13.30 13.25
C LEU A 49 2.17 -13.45 12.13
N TRP A 50 3.33 -12.79 12.24
CA TRP A 50 4.37 -12.85 11.22
C TRP A 50 5.15 -14.17 11.24
N ASN A 51 5.08 -14.91 10.13
CA ASN A 51 5.81 -16.15 9.90
C ASN A 51 6.01 -16.41 8.39
N PRO A 52 6.84 -17.39 7.99
CA PRO A 52 7.06 -17.70 6.58
C PRO A 52 5.78 -18.04 5.81
N ASP A 53 4.81 -18.69 6.45
CA ASP A 53 3.53 -19.02 5.82
C ASP A 53 2.69 -17.78 5.52
N MET A 54 2.71 -16.78 6.42
CA MET A 54 2.06 -15.49 6.22
C MET A 54 2.65 -14.76 5.00
N LYS A 55 3.98 -14.79 4.84
CA LYS A 55 4.63 -14.24 3.65
C LYS A 55 4.14 -14.93 2.38
N ASN A 56 4.06 -16.27 2.37
CA ASN A 56 3.57 -17.03 1.23
C ASN A 56 2.10 -16.72 0.92
N ARG A 57 1.26 -16.53 1.94
CA ARG A 57 -0.14 -16.11 1.76
C ARG A 57 -0.24 -14.71 1.17
N LEU A 58 0.55 -13.75 1.65
CA LEU A 58 0.60 -12.41 1.06
C LEU A 58 1.02 -12.46 -0.42
N MET A 59 1.97 -13.32 -0.77
CA MET A 59 2.35 -13.53 -2.17
C MET A 59 1.20 -14.09 -3.01
N TYR A 60 0.48 -15.09 -2.49
CA TYR A 60 -0.66 -15.70 -3.17
C TYR A 60 -1.78 -14.69 -3.42
N GLU A 61 -2.03 -13.80 -2.45
CA GLU A 61 -3.04 -12.73 -2.53
C GLU A 61 -2.53 -11.45 -3.21
N ASN A 62 -1.37 -11.48 -3.89
CA ASN A 62 -0.75 -10.33 -4.56
C ASN A 62 -0.58 -9.08 -3.66
N GLY A 63 -0.34 -9.30 -2.37
CA GLY A 63 -0.15 -8.28 -1.35
C GLY A 63 -1.45 -7.68 -0.80
N SER A 64 -2.62 -8.26 -1.11
CA SER A 64 -3.85 -8.00 -0.36
C SER A 64 -3.86 -8.76 0.97
N VAL A 65 -4.43 -8.14 2.01
CA VAL A 65 -4.64 -8.76 3.33
C VAL A 65 -6.08 -9.21 3.55
N GLN A 66 -7.00 -8.88 2.63
CA GLN A 66 -8.44 -9.02 2.87
C GLN A 66 -8.87 -10.50 3.02
N ASN A 67 -8.30 -11.37 2.18
CA ASN A 67 -8.63 -12.79 2.12
C ASN A 67 -7.88 -13.65 3.17
N ILE A 68 -7.04 -13.04 4.01
CA ILE A 68 -6.27 -13.77 5.02
C ILE A 68 -7.05 -13.80 6.33
N GLU A 69 -7.73 -14.92 6.64
CA GLU A 69 -8.59 -15.06 7.82
C GLU A 69 -7.89 -14.80 9.16
N THR A 70 -6.59 -15.10 9.26
CA THR A 70 -5.82 -14.93 10.49
C THR A 70 -5.52 -13.46 10.82
N ILE A 71 -5.68 -12.54 9.87
CA ILE A 71 -5.45 -11.12 10.08
C ILE A 71 -6.72 -10.47 10.65
N PRO A 72 -6.64 -9.76 11.79
CA PRO A 72 -7.78 -9.06 12.38
C PRO A 72 -8.38 -7.99 11.45
N ASP A 73 -9.69 -7.76 11.57
CA ASP A 73 -10.42 -6.83 10.70
C ASP A 73 -9.90 -5.38 10.77
N HIS A 74 -9.38 -4.95 11.92
CA HIS A 74 -8.80 -3.61 12.05
C HIS A 74 -7.51 -3.44 11.22
N ILE A 75 -6.68 -4.49 11.12
CA ILE A 75 -5.49 -4.52 10.26
C ILE A 75 -5.93 -4.58 8.79
N LYS A 76 -6.92 -5.41 8.46
CA LYS A 76 -7.49 -5.46 7.10
C LYS A 76 -8.03 -4.12 6.64
N ALA A 77 -8.70 -3.39 7.53
CA ALA A 77 -9.23 -2.07 7.24
C ALA A 77 -8.12 -1.03 6.99
N LEU A 78 -7.01 -1.13 7.72
CA LEU A 78 -5.87 -0.21 7.62
C LEU A 78 -5.04 -0.46 6.34
N TYR A 79 -4.79 -1.72 6.01
CA TYR A 79 -3.90 -2.10 4.90
C TYR A 79 -4.66 -2.42 3.61
N LYS A 80 -5.78 -1.73 3.38
CA LYS A 80 -6.48 -1.81 2.10
C LYS A 80 -5.59 -1.30 0.97
N THR A 81 -5.55 -2.05 -0.12
CA THR A 81 -4.86 -1.61 -1.33
C THR A 81 -5.73 -0.64 -2.13
N VAL A 82 -5.14 0.08 -3.08
CA VAL A 82 -5.86 1.04 -3.94
C VAL A 82 -7.02 0.40 -4.70
N TRP A 83 -6.93 -0.90 -5.00
CA TRP A 83 -7.95 -1.72 -5.67
C TRP A 83 -9.15 -2.02 -4.78
N GLU A 84 -8.97 -1.94 -3.46
CA GLU A 84 -9.98 -2.24 -2.45
C GLU A 84 -10.66 -0.98 -1.91
N ILE A 85 -10.18 0.20 -2.32
CA ILE A 85 -10.69 1.50 -1.87
C ILE A 85 -11.62 2.07 -2.96
N PRO A 86 -12.87 2.43 -2.61
CA PRO A 86 -13.76 3.12 -3.54
C PRO A 86 -13.13 4.42 -4.05
N GLN A 87 -12.95 4.54 -5.36
CA GLN A 87 -12.30 5.73 -5.96
C GLN A 87 -13.06 7.03 -5.69
N LYS A 88 -14.37 6.97 -5.44
CA LYS A 88 -15.14 8.13 -4.97
C LYS A 88 -14.58 8.74 -3.68
N ILE A 89 -14.08 7.90 -2.76
CA ILE A 89 -13.44 8.37 -1.52
C ILE A 89 -12.15 9.10 -1.85
N VAL A 90 -11.33 8.54 -2.75
CA VAL A 90 -10.08 9.16 -3.20
C VAL A 90 -10.34 10.53 -3.83
N ILE A 91 -11.36 10.64 -4.69
CA ILE A 91 -11.77 11.91 -5.32
C ILE A 91 -12.27 12.91 -4.28
N ASN A 92 -13.10 12.48 -3.31
CA ASN A 92 -13.57 13.37 -2.25
C ASN A 92 -12.41 13.90 -1.41
N MET A 93 -11.47 13.04 -1.00
CA MET A 93 -10.28 13.46 -0.25
C MET A 93 -9.36 14.38 -1.08
N ALA A 94 -9.33 14.21 -2.40
CA ALA A 94 -8.63 15.13 -3.30
C ALA A 94 -9.32 16.49 -3.36
N ALA A 95 -10.65 16.52 -3.41
CA ALA A 95 -11.43 17.76 -3.37
C ALA A 95 -11.25 18.51 -2.03
N ASP A 96 -11.32 17.79 -0.91
CA ASP A 96 -11.16 18.36 0.44
C ASP A 96 -9.81 19.05 0.61
N ARG A 97 -8.70 18.39 0.22
CA ARG A 97 -7.36 18.99 0.29
C ARG A 97 -7.13 20.06 -0.78
N GLY A 98 -7.87 19.98 -1.89
CA GLY A 98 -7.80 20.92 -3.01
C GLY A 98 -8.15 22.35 -2.60
N ALA A 99 -8.97 22.53 -1.56
CA ALA A 99 -9.29 23.85 -1.00
C ALA A 99 -8.06 24.62 -0.45
N PHE A 100 -6.96 23.91 -0.18
CA PHE A 100 -5.72 24.46 0.38
C PHE A 100 -4.54 24.40 -0.59
N ILE A 101 -4.77 24.06 -1.87
CA ILE A 101 -3.76 23.97 -2.91
C ILE A 101 -4.01 25.10 -3.92
N ASP A 102 -3.00 25.94 -4.14
CA ASP A 102 -3.06 27.11 -5.03
C ASP A 102 -2.96 26.76 -6.53
N GLN A 103 -2.48 25.55 -6.84
CA GLN A 103 -2.37 25.01 -8.19
C GLN A 103 -3.29 23.78 -8.36
N SER A 104 -2.69 22.59 -8.43
CA SER A 104 -3.38 21.32 -8.63
C SER A 104 -2.56 20.17 -8.04
N GLN A 105 -3.08 18.96 -8.14
CA GLN A 105 -2.45 17.73 -7.67
C GLN A 105 -2.50 16.66 -8.74
N SER A 106 -1.45 15.85 -8.81
CA SER A 106 -1.40 14.67 -9.68
C SER A 106 -2.19 13.56 -9.00
N LEU A 107 -3.37 13.24 -9.54
CA LEU A 107 -4.29 12.24 -9.00
C LEU A 107 -4.46 11.09 -9.99
N ASN A 108 -3.97 9.91 -9.60
CA ASN A 108 -4.23 8.68 -10.33
C ASN A 108 -5.58 8.09 -9.92
N ILE A 109 -6.32 7.52 -10.89
CA ILE A 109 -7.57 6.80 -10.66
C ILE A 109 -7.38 5.35 -11.06
N HIS A 110 -7.65 4.44 -10.13
CA HIS A 110 -7.47 3.01 -10.31
C HIS A 110 -8.84 2.34 -10.43
N ILE A 111 -9.11 1.71 -11.57
CA ILE A 111 -10.38 1.05 -11.87
C ILE A 111 -10.06 -0.40 -12.20
N ALA A 112 -10.76 -1.33 -11.54
CA ALA A 112 -10.73 -2.75 -11.79
C ALA A 112 -11.98 -3.19 -12.59
#